data_AF-A0A0G0ED33-F1
#
_entry.id   AF-A0A0G0ED33-F1
#
_cell.length_a   1.000
_cell.length_b   1.000
_cell.length_c   1.000
_cell.angle_alpha   90.00
_cell.angle_beta   90.00
_cell.angle_gamma   90.00
#
_symmetry.space_group_name_H-M   'P 1'
#
loop_
_entity.id
_entity.type
_entity.pdbx_description
1 polymer ?
#
loop_
_entity_poly.entity_id
_entity_poly.type
_entity_poly.pdbx_seq_one_letter_code
_entity_poly.pdbx_strand_id
1 'polypeptide(L)'
;MKITISEIEKAAKNLGGVIKKTPLQYNSRLSKFYGAKIYFKREDLQEIRSYKIRGAYNKMVQLGQNEKKRGVVTASAGNHAQGVALSCTKLKIKGIIFMPIVTPNQKIERVKYFGDGYVQIKLVGQTYDESTKAAKDYSKETGAVYIPAFDDEKVIAGQGTIGKEIFEELNGQVDYVLAPIGGGGLISGVGTYLKEKNKKIKVLGVEAVGADCMDRSLKAEKIISLDFVDTFCDGCAVKTPGKLNFDICKKHVDSIEIIDTGYVAKAMVDIYQNEGIITEPAGALSISALENIKDKIKGKTVICIISGGNNDLLRYPEILERSLVYQGKKYYFLIDFAQKHGQLKKFVNHVLGPTDDIVLFEYVKKNNKEKGPALVGVEFKEKDYLSPVLSKLTEFGFNYKIIEDKELLYSYLI
;
A
#
# COMPACT_ATOMS: atom_id res chain seq x y z
N MET A 1 13.22 -25.81 2.11
CA MET A 1 14.30 -25.62 1.13
C MET A 1 14.71 -24.14 1.19
N LYS A 2 15.86 -23.72 0.64
CA LYS A 2 16.27 -22.29 0.63
C LYS A 2 15.99 -21.73 -0.77
N ILE A 3 15.40 -20.53 -0.88
CA ILE A 3 15.30 -19.82 -2.16
C ILE A 3 16.73 -19.54 -2.65
N THR A 4 17.02 -19.85 -3.90
CA THR A 4 18.33 -19.62 -4.55
C THR A 4 18.13 -18.85 -5.86
N ILE A 5 19.20 -18.25 -6.40
CA ILE A 5 19.20 -17.71 -7.77
C ILE A 5 18.64 -18.72 -8.78
N SER A 6 19.00 -20.00 -8.68
CA SER A 6 18.54 -21.04 -9.63
C SER A 6 17.01 -21.16 -9.66
N GLU A 7 16.34 -21.12 -8.51
CA GLU A 7 14.87 -21.14 -8.45
C GLU A 7 14.25 -19.88 -9.04
N ILE A 8 14.90 -18.72 -8.88
CA ILE A 8 14.45 -17.45 -9.46
C ILE A 8 14.66 -17.43 -10.99
N GLU A 9 15.77 -17.98 -11.48
CA GLU A 9 16.01 -18.13 -12.91
C GLU A 9 15.04 -19.11 -13.57
N LYS A 10 14.73 -20.22 -12.88
CA LYS A 10 13.65 -21.14 -13.28
C LYS A 10 12.30 -20.43 -13.32
N ALA A 11 12.00 -19.61 -12.30
CA ALA A 11 10.77 -18.82 -12.28
C ALA A 11 10.72 -17.82 -13.45
N ALA A 12 11.83 -17.19 -13.80
CA ALA A 12 11.91 -16.29 -14.95
C ALA A 12 11.63 -17.02 -16.27
N LYS A 13 12.13 -18.25 -16.43
CA LYS A 13 11.79 -19.10 -17.59
C LYS A 13 10.30 -19.45 -17.63
N ASN A 14 9.73 -19.85 -16.50
CA ASN A 14 8.30 -20.18 -16.39
C ASN A 14 7.38 -18.99 -16.73
N LEU A 15 7.83 -17.76 -16.45
CA LEU A 15 7.07 -16.53 -16.67
C LEU A 15 7.26 -15.96 -18.09
N GLY A 16 8.19 -16.50 -18.88
CA GLY A 16 8.44 -16.08 -20.26
C GLY A 16 7.18 -16.21 -21.13
N GLY A 17 6.80 -15.14 -21.81
CA GLY A 17 5.59 -15.09 -22.64
C GLY A 17 4.26 -15.00 -21.88
N VAL A 18 4.29 -15.04 -20.54
CA VAL A 18 3.10 -14.99 -19.69
C VAL A 18 2.87 -13.60 -19.11
N ILE A 19 3.96 -12.96 -18.66
CA ILE A 19 3.96 -11.64 -18.06
C ILE A 19 4.68 -10.64 -18.96
N LYS A 20 4.38 -9.35 -18.78
CA LYS A 20 5.16 -8.27 -19.38
C LYS A 20 6.46 -8.08 -18.62
N LYS A 21 7.58 -7.86 -19.33
CA LYS A 21 8.77 -7.24 -18.75
C LYS A 21 8.44 -5.77 -18.51
N THR A 22 8.19 -5.41 -17.26
CA THR A 22 7.72 -4.07 -16.91
C THR A 22 8.85 -3.04 -17.05
N PRO A 23 8.54 -1.78 -17.43
CA PRO A 23 9.56 -0.76 -17.57
C PRO A 23 10.35 -0.47 -16.28
N LEU A 24 11.67 -0.30 -16.40
CA LEU A 24 12.51 0.36 -15.40
C LEU A 24 12.74 1.82 -15.83
N GLN A 25 11.90 2.73 -15.34
CA GLN A 25 11.83 4.11 -15.83
C GLN A 25 12.67 5.05 -15.00
N TYR A 26 13.60 5.78 -15.63
CA TYR A 26 14.31 6.87 -14.99
C TYR A 26 13.36 8.03 -14.69
N ASN A 27 13.37 8.54 -13.45
CA ASN A 27 12.60 9.72 -13.06
C ASN A 27 13.54 10.93 -12.95
N SER A 28 13.49 11.85 -13.91
CA SER A 28 14.38 13.02 -13.95
C SER A 28 14.16 14.01 -12.80
N ARG A 29 12.90 14.24 -12.42
CA ARG A 29 12.52 15.21 -11.37
C ARG A 29 13.04 14.77 -10.01
N LEU A 30 12.72 13.56 -9.57
CA LEU A 30 13.18 13.00 -8.31
C LEU A 30 14.69 12.78 -8.31
N SER A 31 15.27 12.42 -9.46
CA SER A 31 16.73 12.31 -9.58
C SER A 31 17.43 13.64 -9.31
N LYS A 32 16.92 14.73 -9.90
CA LYS A 32 17.42 16.08 -9.63
C LYS A 32 17.19 16.50 -8.18
N PHE A 33 16.00 16.21 -7.64
CA PHE A 33 15.61 16.59 -6.27
C PHE A 33 16.49 15.93 -5.20
N TYR A 34 16.73 14.62 -5.32
CA TYR A 34 17.53 13.86 -4.34
C TYR A 34 19.03 13.83 -4.67
N GLY A 35 19.45 14.38 -5.81
CA GLY A 35 20.84 14.30 -6.29
C GLY A 35 21.30 12.86 -6.51
N ALA A 36 20.40 11.98 -6.96
CA ALA A 36 20.60 10.54 -7.13
C ALA A 36 20.01 10.10 -8.48
N LYS A 37 20.32 8.88 -8.97
CA LYS A 37 19.63 8.32 -10.14
C LYS A 37 18.45 7.47 -9.66
N ILE A 38 17.25 8.05 -9.68
CA ILE A 38 16.02 7.39 -9.25
C ILE A 38 15.34 6.70 -10.44
N TYR A 39 15.05 5.41 -10.28
CA TYR A 39 14.30 4.61 -11.23
C TYR A 39 13.05 4.01 -10.60
N PHE A 40 11.98 3.90 -11.39
CA PHE A 40 10.74 3.22 -11.03
C PHE A 40 10.65 1.89 -11.74
N LYS A 41 10.54 0.79 -10.99
CA LYS A 41 10.16 -0.50 -11.57
C LYS A 41 8.64 -0.62 -11.56
N ARG A 42 8.03 -0.47 -12.75
CA ARG A 42 6.60 -0.23 -12.96
C ARG A 42 5.73 -1.49 -12.94
N GLU A 43 5.67 -2.19 -11.81
CA GLU A 43 4.83 -3.38 -11.66
C GLU A 43 3.32 -3.07 -11.71
N ASP A 44 2.92 -1.82 -11.51
CA ASP A 44 1.59 -1.30 -11.78
C ASP A 44 1.16 -1.39 -13.27
N LEU A 45 2.11 -1.56 -14.19
CA LEU A 45 1.85 -1.74 -15.63
C LEU A 45 1.74 -3.22 -16.05
N GLN A 46 1.82 -4.15 -15.09
CA GLN A 46 1.52 -5.54 -15.35
C GLN A 46 0.04 -5.75 -15.72
N GLU A 47 -0.32 -6.88 -16.34
CA GLU A 47 -1.69 -7.15 -16.79
C GLU A 47 -2.76 -7.00 -15.69
N ILE A 48 -2.46 -7.49 -14.48
CA ILE A 48 -3.31 -7.35 -13.30
C ILE A 48 -3.05 -6.07 -12.50
N ARG A 49 -2.28 -5.12 -13.07
CA ARG A 49 -1.82 -3.86 -12.45
C ARG A 49 -1.10 -4.04 -11.12
N SER A 50 -0.41 -5.17 -10.95
CA SER A 50 0.47 -5.44 -9.81
C SER A 50 1.39 -6.62 -10.08
N TYR A 51 2.42 -6.76 -9.23
CA TYR A 51 3.41 -7.84 -9.35
C TYR A 51 2.88 -9.26 -9.06
N LYS A 52 1.70 -9.40 -8.42
CA LYS A 52 1.26 -10.68 -7.81
C LYS A 52 1.12 -11.85 -8.78
N ILE A 53 0.89 -11.59 -10.07
CA ILE A 53 0.83 -12.61 -11.11
C ILE A 53 2.12 -13.44 -11.18
N ARG A 54 3.28 -12.84 -10.91
CA ARG A 54 4.58 -13.50 -11.02
C ARG A 54 4.68 -14.71 -10.09
N GLY A 55 4.43 -14.53 -8.80
CA GLY A 55 4.45 -15.63 -7.83
C GLY A 55 3.26 -16.59 -7.97
N ALA A 56 2.05 -16.09 -8.22
CA ALA A 56 0.87 -16.93 -8.39
C ALA A 56 1.05 -17.91 -9.55
N TYR A 57 1.42 -17.40 -10.73
CA TYR A 57 1.63 -18.21 -11.91
C TYR A 57 2.80 -19.18 -11.71
N ASN A 58 3.94 -18.71 -11.17
CA ASN A 58 5.11 -19.57 -10.97
C ASN A 58 4.84 -20.75 -10.03
N LYS A 59 4.01 -20.57 -8.99
CA LYS A 59 3.56 -21.68 -8.14
C LYS A 59 2.67 -22.64 -8.91
N MET A 60 1.67 -22.11 -9.63
CA MET A 60 0.61 -22.89 -10.27
C MET A 60 1.09 -23.70 -11.48
N VAL A 61 2.00 -23.15 -12.30
CA VAL A 61 2.53 -23.87 -13.48
C VAL A 61 3.30 -25.13 -13.07
N GLN A 62 3.93 -25.10 -11.90
CA GLN A 62 4.71 -26.18 -11.31
C GLN A 62 3.88 -27.20 -10.52
N LEU A 63 2.55 -27.15 -10.58
CA LEU A 63 1.69 -28.18 -10.01
C LEU A 63 1.71 -29.44 -10.88
N GLY A 64 1.68 -30.61 -10.23
CA GLY A 64 1.52 -31.90 -10.89
C GLY A 64 0.14 -32.04 -11.52
N GLN A 65 -0.02 -33.00 -12.44
CA GLN A 65 -1.30 -33.17 -13.15
C GLN A 65 -2.47 -33.49 -12.22
N ASN A 66 -2.24 -34.30 -11.18
CA ASN A 66 -3.27 -34.62 -10.19
C ASN A 66 -3.66 -33.40 -9.35
N GLU A 67 -2.70 -32.53 -9.01
CA GLU A 67 -2.98 -31.27 -8.32
C GLU A 67 -3.79 -30.31 -9.19
N LYS A 68 -3.40 -30.16 -10.47
CA LYS A 68 -4.14 -29.33 -11.44
C LYS A 68 -5.59 -29.80 -11.62
N LYS A 69 -5.82 -31.12 -11.64
CA LYS A 69 -7.17 -31.71 -11.71
C LYS A 69 -8.02 -31.40 -10.48
N ARG A 70 -7.44 -31.40 -9.27
CA ARG A 70 -8.13 -30.99 -8.03
C ARG A 70 -8.39 -29.49 -7.95
N GLY A 71 -7.73 -28.70 -8.79
CA GLY A 71 -7.86 -27.26 -8.83
C GLY A 71 -7.09 -26.55 -7.72
N VAL A 72 -7.26 -25.24 -7.66
CA VAL A 72 -6.59 -24.36 -6.71
C VAL A 72 -7.57 -23.57 -5.87
N VAL A 73 -7.14 -23.12 -4.70
CA VAL A 73 -7.94 -22.27 -3.82
C VAL A 73 -7.09 -21.17 -3.20
N THR A 74 -7.67 -19.99 -3.01
CA THR A 74 -7.02 -18.92 -2.24
C THR A 74 -8.06 -18.04 -1.55
N ALA A 75 -7.62 -17.16 -0.66
CA ALA A 75 -8.44 -16.10 -0.09
C ALA A 75 -7.78 -14.75 -0.35
N SER A 76 -8.50 -13.84 -1.01
CA SER A 76 -8.10 -12.45 -1.24
C SER A 76 -9.21 -11.76 -2.00
N ALA A 77 -9.41 -10.47 -1.76
CA ALA A 77 -10.25 -9.60 -2.58
C ALA A 77 -9.44 -8.60 -3.43
N GLY A 78 -8.10 -8.73 -3.47
CA GLY A 78 -7.19 -7.74 -4.05
C GLY A 78 -6.24 -8.30 -5.10
N ASN A 79 -5.03 -7.75 -5.14
CA ASN A 79 -3.99 -8.07 -6.13
C ASN A 79 -3.67 -9.57 -6.23
N HIS A 80 -3.67 -10.29 -5.11
CA HIS A 80 -3.42 -11.74 -5.11
C HIS A 80 -4.55 -12.53 -5.78
N ALA A 81 -5.81 -12.17 -5.51
CA ALA A 81 -6.97 -12.79 -6.15
C ALA A 81 -6.92 -12.63 -7.67
N GLN A 82 -6.60 -11.44 -8.16
CA GLN A 82 -6.46 -11.17 -9.59
C GLN A 82 -5.31 -11.98 -10.21
N GLY A 83 -4.18 -12.09 -9.51
CA GLY A 83 -3.04 -12.90 -9.95
C GLY A 83 -3.34 -14.39 -10.03
N VAL A 84 -4.06 -14.94 -9.04
CA VAL A 84 -4.52 -16.34 -9.08
C VAL A 84 -5.56 -16.54 -10.17
N ALA A 85 -6.52 -15.62 -10.32
CA ALA A 85 -7.57 -15.71 -11.34
C ALA A 85 -7.00 -15.72 -12.75
N LEU A 86 -6.11 -14.77 -13.08
CA LEU A 86 -5.45 -14.75 -14.38
C LEU A 86 -4.58 -16.00 -14.61
N SER A 87 -3.93 -16.50 -13.55
CA SER A 87 -3.15 -17.75 -13.64
C SER A 87 -4.04 -18.96 -13.93
N CYS A 88 -5.22 -19.05 -13.32
CA CYS A 88 -6.21 -20.08 -13.60
C CYS A 88 -6.60 -20.07 -15.08
N THR A 89 -6.89 -18.90 -15.64
CA THR A 89 -7.23 -18.72 -17.05
C THR A 89 -6.10 -19.16 -17.98
N LYS A 90 -4.88 -18.62 -17.78
CA LYS A 90 -3.73 -18.94 -18.64
C LYS A 90 -3.32 -20.41 -18.58
N LEU A 91 -3.47 -21.07 -17.44
CA LEU A 91 -3.11 -22.48 -17.25
C LEU A 91 -4.27 -23.46 -17.45
N LYS A 92 -5.49 -22.95 -17.67
CA LYS A 92 -6.74 -23.71 -17.72
C LYS A 92 -6.98 -24.59 -16.47
N ILE A 93 -6.69 -24.05 -15.30
CA ILE A 93 -6.89 -24.71 -14.00
C ILE A 93 -8.13 -24.13 -13.33
N LYS A 94 -9.01 -24.97 -12.80
CA LYS A 94 -10.17 -24.48 -12.03
C LYS A 94 -9.73 -23.95 -10.68
N GLY A 95 -10.24 -22.77 -10.31
CA GLY A 95 -9.90 -22.09 -9.06
C GLY A 95 -11.11 -21.67 -8.25
N ILE A 96 -10.96 -21.63 -6.93
CA ILE A 96 -11.94 -21.03 -6.02
C ILE A 96 -11.29 -19.90 -5.24
N ILE A 97 -11.92 -18.74 -5.23
CA ILE A 97 -11.42 -17.54 -4.55
C ILE A 97 -12.41 -17.15 -3.46
N PHE A 98 -11.96 -17.27 -2.21
CA PHE A 98 -12.73 -16.83 -1.06
C PHE A 98 -12.50 -15.33 -0.80
N MET A 99 -13.60 -14.62 -0.57
CA MET A 99 -13.62 -13.18 -0.28
C MET A 99 -14.60 -12.90 0.87
N PRO A 100 -14.40 -11.84 1.67
CA PRO A 100 -15.39 -11.42 2.66
C PRO A 100 -16.72 -11.06 2.00
N ILE A 101 -17.83 -11.26 2.72
CA ILE A 101 -19.18 -10.92 2.25
C ILE A 101 -19.30 -9.43 1.91
N VAL A 102 -18.63 -8.58 2.69
CA VAL A 102 -18.60 -7.11 2.52
C VAL A 102 -17.70 -6.63 1.37
N THR A 103 -17.16 -7.53 0.55
CA THR A 103 -16.26 -7.15 -0.55
C THR A 103 -17.00 -6.30 -1.60
N PRO A 104 -16.50 -5.10 -1.97
CA PRO A 104 -17.14 -4.27 -2.99
C PRO A 104 -17.26 -4.99 -4.34
N ASN A 105 -18.40 -4.81 -5.01
CA ASN A 105 -18.69 -5.46 -6.30
C ASN A 105 -17.61 -5.21 -7.36
N GLN A 106 -17.02 -4.02 -7.41
CA GLN A 106 -15.94 -3.71 -8.35
C GLN A 106 -14.73 -4.65 -8.21
N LYS A 107 -14.35 -5.01 -6.96
CA LYS A 107 -13.26 -5.96 -6.70
C LYS A 107 -13.65 -7.38 -7.13
N ILE A 108 -14.89 -7.79 -6.88
CA ILE A 108 -15.45 -9.08 -7.31
C ILE A 108 -15.43 -9.20 -8.83
N GLU A 109 -16.00 -8.22 -9.54
CA GLU A 109 -16.09 -8.23 -11.00
C GLU A 109 -14.71 -8.20 -11.66
N ARG A 110 -13.74 -7.50 -11.07
CA ARG A 110 -12.36 -7.51 -11.58
C ARG A 110 -11.72 -8.89 -11.52
N VAL A 111 -11.98 -9.65 -10.44
CA VAL A 111 -11.46 -11.02 -10.30
C VAL A 111 -12.20 -11.98 -11.24
N LYS A 112 -13.52 -11.84 -11.41
CA LYS A 112 -14.28 -12.61 -12.41
C LYS A 112 -13.76 -12.37 -13.83
N TYR A 113 -13.52 -11.11 -14.18
CA TYR A 113 -12.97 -10.72 -15.48
C TYR A 113 -11.66 -11.46 -15.79
N PHE A 114 -10.68 -11.41 -14.88
CA PHE A 114 -9.42 -12.12 -15.10
C PHE A 114 -9.55 -13.64 -15.06
N GLY A 115 -10.52 -14.14 -14.31
CA GLY A 115 -10.76 -15.56 -14.15
C GLY A 115 -11.51 -16.22 -15.30
N ASP A 116 -12.18 -15.46 -16.17
CA ASP A 116 -12.74 -15.90 -17.46
C ASP A 116 -13.39 -17.31 -17.44
N GLY A 117 -14.27 -17.56 -16.47
CA GLY A 117 -14.96 -18.86 -16.29
C GLY A 117 -14.11 -20.01 -15.70
N TYR A 118 -12.83 -19.79 -15.43
CA TYR A 118 -11.94 -20.70 -14.70
C TYR A 118 -11.98 -20.53 -13.19
N VAL A 119 -12.53 -19.42 -12.67
CA VAL A 119 -12.68 -19.20 -11.23
C VAL A 119 -14.13 -19.08 -10.78
N GLN A 120 -14.39 -19.63 -9.59
CA GLN A 120 -15.60 -19.36 -8.83
C GLN A 120 -15.26 -18.52 -7.60
N ILE A 121 -16.02 -17.47 -7.35
CA ILE A 121 -15.87 -16.65 -6.14
C ILE A 121 -16.85 -17.15 -5.07
N LYS A 122 -16.36 -17.32 -3.85
CA LYS A 122 -17.17 -17.66 -2.67
C LYS A 122 -17.07 -16.53 -1.64
N LEU A 123 -18.21 -15.89 -1.37
CA LEU A 123 -18.32 -14.85 -0.35
C LEU A 123 -18.56 -15.50 1.01
N VAL A 124 -17.54 -15.52 1.87
CA VAL A 124 -17.57 -16.21 3.17
C VAL A 124 -16.84 -15.38 4.22
N GLY A 125 -17.48 -15.18 5.36
CA GLY A 125 -16.95 -14.43 6.49
C GLY A 125 -17.10 -12.92 6.36
N GLN A 126 -17.02 -12.22 7.49
CA GLN A 126 -17.05 -10.75 7.56
C GLN A 126 -15.65 -10.16 7.39
N THR A 127 -14.61 -10.93 7.71
CA THR A 127 -13.22 -10.49 7.72
C THR A 127 -12.35 -11.29 6.76
N TYR A 128 -11.20 -10.73 6.38
CA TYR A 128 -10.20 -11.43 5.57
C TYR A 128 -9.70 -12.72 6.24
N ASP A 129 -9.56 -12.71 7.57
CA ASP A 129 -9.11 -13.87 8.35
C ASP A 129 -10.13 -15.01 8.30
N GLU A 130 -11.44 -14.70 8.40
CA GLU A 130 -12.51 -15.68 8.23
C GLU A 130 -12.53 -16.29 6.82
N SER A 131 -12.40 -15.46 5.77
CA SER A 131 -12.32 -15.97 4.39
C SER A 131 -11.07 -16.83 4.17
N THR A 132 -9.95 -16.47 4.80
CA THR A 132 -8.69 -17.23 4.75
C THR A 132 -8.84 -18.58 5.44
N LYS A 133 -9.50 -18.61 6.60
CA LYS A 133 -9.83 -19.87 7.29
C LYS A 133 -10.71 -20.76 6.41
N ALA A 134 -11.79 -20.21 5.83
CA ALA A 134 -12.68 -20.95 4.93
C ALA A 134 -11.95 -21.53 3.71
N ALA A 135 -11.03 -20.78 3.10
CA ALA A 135 -10.22 -21.27 1.98
C ALA A 135 -9.28 -22.42 2.37
N LYS A 136 -8.67 -22.36 3.57
CA LYS A 136 -7.80 -23.42 4.09
C LYS A 136 -8.59 -24.67 4.46
N ASP A 137 -9.77 -24.51 5.06
CA ASP A 137 -10.66 -25.62 5.39
C ASP A 137 -11.14 -26.31 4.08
N TYR A 138 -11.55 -25.55 3.07
CA TYR A 138 -11.89 -26.07 1.74
C TYR A 138 -10.73 -26.83 1.08
N SER A 139 -9.50 -26.31 1.20
CA SER A 139 -8.30 -26.97 0.68
C SER A 139 -8.08 -28.35 1.32
N LYS A 140 -8.27 -28.47 2.64
CA LYS A 140 -8.15 -29.73 3.37
C LYS A 140 -9.24 -30.73 2.97
N GLU A 141 -10.48 -30.26 2.83
CA GLU A 141 -11.64 -31.11 2.51
C GLU A 141 -11.60 -31.66 1.08
N THR A 142 -11.20 -30.84 0.10
CA THR A 142 -11.29 -31.19 -1.33
C THR A 142 -9.97 -31.62 -1.94
N GLY A 143 -8.85 -31.36 -1.26
CA GLY A 143 -7.51 -31.54 -1.79
C GLY A 143 -7.12 -30.50 -2.87
N ALA A 144 -7.93 -29.46 -3.09
CA ALA A 144 -7.55 -28.32 -3.92
C ALA A 144 -6.32 -27.63 -3.32
N VAL A 145 -5.37 -27.24 -4.16
CA VAL A 145 -4.10 -26.68 -3.68
C VAL A 145 -4.28 -25.23 -3.25
N TYR A 146 -4.02 -24.94 -1.97
CA TYR A 146 -4.00 -23.56 -1.49
C TYR A 146 -2.82 -22.79 -2.10
N ILE A 147 -3.09 -21.61 -2.66
CA ILE A 147 -2.09 -20.72 -3.26
C ILE A 147 -1.82 -19.54 -2.32
N PRO A 148 -0.68 -19.52 -1.59
CA PRO A 148 -0.38 -18.45 -0.63
C PRO A 148 -0.09 -17.12 -1.31
N ALA A 149 -0.39 -16.02 -0.62
CA ALA A 149 -0.14 -14.67 -1.12
C ALA A 149 1.33 -14.23 -1.05
N PHE A 150 2.15 -14.89 -0.22
CA PHE A 150 3.56 -14.55 0.00
C PHE A 150 4.42 -15.69 0.58
N ASP A 151 3.94 -16.43 1.58
CA ASP A 151 4.75 -17.38 2.36
C ASP A 151 4.87 -18.76 1.70
N ASP A 152 5.41 -18.80 0.48
CA ASP A 152 5.66 -20.03 -0.29
C ASP A 152 6.90 -19.88 -1.16
N GLU A 153 7.70 -20.94 -1.25
CA GLU A 153 8.99 -20.88 -1.93
C GLU A 153 8.86 -20.49 -3.42
N LYS A 154 7.90 -21.08 -4.13
CA LYS A 154 7.68 -20.82 -5.55
C LYS A 154 7.05 -19.44 -5.77
N VAL A 155 6.20 -18.98 -4.84
CA VAL A 155 5.67 -17.62 -4.87
C VAL A 155 6.82 -16.61 -4.75
N ILE A 156 7.68 -16.77 -3.73
CA ILE A 156 8.84 -15.90 -3.48
C ILE A 156 9.80 -15.90 -4.68
N ALA A 157 10.11 -17.07 -5.25
CA ALA A 157 10.96 -17.18 -6.44
C ALA A 157 10.37 -16.44 -7.64
N GLY A 158 9.04 -16.51 -7.83
CA GLY A 158 8.34 -15.75 -8.86
C GLY A 158 8.48 -14.24 -8.66
N GLN A 159 8.32 -13.74 -7.43
CA GLN A 159 8.50 -12.31 -7.15
C GLN A 159 9.96 -11.86 -7.35
N GLY A 160 10.92 -12.75 -7.07
CA GLY A 160 12.35 -12.49 -7.25
C GLY A 160 12.77 -12.22 -8.69
N THR A 161 11.95 -12.57 -9.68
CA THR A 161 12.19 -12.21 -11.09
C THR A 161 12.25 -10.71 -11.32
N ILE A 162 11.63 -9.90 -10.45
CA ILE A 162 11.77 -8.43 -10.47
C ILE A 162 13.22 -8.02 -10.17
N GLY A 163 13.86 -8.66 -9.19
CA GLY A 163 15.27 -8.41 -8.86
C GLY A 163 16.19 -8.78 -10.02
N LYS A 164 15.89 -9.88 -10.73
CA LYS A 164 16.59 -10.27 -11.96
C LYS A 164 16.46 -9.21 -13.04
N GLU A 165 15.25 -8.76 -13.34
CA GLU A 165 15.00 -7.74 -14.35
C GLU A 165 15.73 -6.44 -14.02
N ILE A 166 15.67 -5.97 -12.77
CA ILE A 166 16.39 -4.75 -12.32
C ILE A 166 17.90 -4.91 -12.55
N PHE A 167 18.48 -6.03 -12.10
CA PHE A 167 19.92 -6.26 -12.19
C PHE A 167 20.39 -6.32 -13.65
N GLU A 168 19.63 -7.00 -14.52
CA GLU A 168 19.95 -7.13 -15.94
C GLU A 168 19.78 -5.80 -16.69
N GLU A 169 18.69 -5.06 -16.46
CA GLU A 169 18.42 -3.79 -17.15
C GLU A 169 19.43 -2.70 -16.81
N LEU A 170 20.04 -2.73 -15.61
CA LEU A 170 21.08 -1.79 -15.19
C LEU A 170 22.50 -2.37 -15.28
N ASN A 171 22.69 -3.56 -15.86
CA ASN A 171 23.98 -4.25 -15.89
C ASN A 171 24.68 -4.30 -14.51
N GLY A 172 23.90 -4.53 -13.45
CA GLY A 172 24.36 -4.57 -12.06
C GLY A 172 24.68 -3.21 -11.42
N GLN A 173 24.48 -2.08 -12.11
CA GLN A 173 24.74 -0.72 -11.59
C GLN A 173 23.58 -0.22 -10.72
N VAL A 174 23.35 -0.91 -9.60
CA VAL A 174 22.33 -0.58 -8.61
C VAL A 174 22.97 -0.49 -7.23
N ASP A 175 22.64 0.57 -6.48
CA ASP A 175 23.10 0.74 -5.10
C ASP A 175 21.98 0.43 -4.10
N TYR A 176 20.75 0.88 -4.37
CA TYR A 176 19.59 0.73 -3.48
C TYR A 176 18.37 0.19 -4.21
N VAL A 177 17.63 -0.74 -3.60
CA VAL A 177 16.31 -1.18 -4.04
C VAL A 177 15.33 -1.11 -2.88
N LEU A 178 14.26 -0.33 -3.06
CA LEU A 178 13.19 -0.14 -2.10
C LEU A 178 11.95 -0.92 -2.56
N ALA A 179 11.42 -1.76 -1.68
CA ALA A 179 10.17 -2.47 -1.97
C ALA A 179 9.22 -2.45 -0.77
N PRO A 180 7.91 -2.30 -1.02
CA PRO A 180 6.92 -2.39 0.03
C PRO A 180 6.87 -3.80 0.64
N ILE A 181 6.58 -3.84 1.93
CA ILE A 181 6.44 -5.07 2.71
C ILE A 181 5.00 -5.15 3.23
N GLY A 182 4.36 -6.28 2.96
CA GLY A 182 3.24 -6.79 3.75
C GLY A 182 3.70 -8.07 4.41
N GLY A 183 3.32 -9.23 3.87
CA GLY A 183 3.83 -10.52 4.35
C GLY A 183 5.30 -10.83 3.98
N GLY A 184 5.96 -9.97 3.19
CA GLY A 184 7.38 -10.08 2.81
C GLY A 184 7.70 -10.80 1.49
N GLY A 185 6.71 -11.37 0.79
CA GLY A 185 6.92 -12.14 -0.44
C GLY A 185 7.73 -11.43 -1.53
N LEU A 186 7.48 -10.13 -1.74
CA LEU A 186 8.17 -9.33 -2.75
C LEU A 186 9.64 -9.10 -2.39
N ILE A 187 9.88 -8.47 -1.22
CA ILE A 187 11.23 -8.11 -0.77
C ILE A 187 12.10 -9.35 -0.56
N SER A 188 11.54 -10.48 -0.11
CA SER A 188 12.30 -11.73 0.06
C SER A 188 12.81 -12.26 -1.27
N GLY A 189 11.98 -12.23 -2.32
CA GLY A 189 12.39 -12.68 -3.66
C GLY A 189 13.43 -11.75 -4.27
N VAL A 190 13.14 -10.45 -4.27
CA VAL A 190 14.03 -9.41 -4.82
C VAL A 190 15.37 -9.39 -4.08
N GLY A 191 15.31 -9.41 -2.74
CA GLY A 191 16.48 -9.39 -1.87
C GLY A 191 17.38 -10.61 -2.06
N THR A 192 16.81 -11.82 -2.14
CA THR A 192 17.58 -13.04 -2.43
C THR A 192 18.39 -12.90 -3.72
N TYR A 193 17.76 -12.50 -4.82
CA TYR A 193 18.46 -12.39 -6.10
C TYR A 193 19.58 -11.35 -6.06
N LEU A 194 19.27 -10.13 -5.58
CA LEU A 194 20.22 -9.02 -5.59
C LEU A 194 21.40 -9.26 -4.65
N LYS A 195 21.15 -9.77 -3.43
CA LYS A 195 22.22 -10.03 -2.46
C LYS A 195 23.13 -11.17 -2.87
N GLU A 196 22.62 -12.18 -3.57
CA GLU A 196 23.46 -13.24 -4.12
C GLU A 196 24.31 -12.76 -5.32
N LYS A 197 23.79 -11.86 -6.17
CA LYS A 197 24.57 -11.28 -7.28
C LYS A 197 25.61 -10.25 -6.81
N ASN A 198 25.24 -9.38 -5.87
CA ASN A 198 26.13 -8.38 -5.30
C ASN A 198 25.69 -8.00 -3.88
N LYS A 199 26.44 -8.48 -2.88
CA LYS A 199 26.19 -8.21 -1.45
C LYS A 199 26.21 -6.73 -1.07
N LYS A 200 26.84 -5.86 -1.89
CA LYS A 200 26.93 -4.41 -1.65
C LYS A 200 25.60 -3.68 -1.93
N ILE A 201 24.73 -4.25 -2.77
CA ILE A 201 23.40 -3.68 -3.05
C ILE A 201 22.62 -3.61 -1.74
N LYS A 202 22.05 -2.46 -1.44
CA LYS A 202 21.20 -2.22 -0.28
C LYS A 202 19.75 -2.51 -0.63
N VAL A 203 19.13 -3.41 0.13
CA VAL A 203 17.75 -3.85 -0.06
C VAL A 203 16.95 -3.35 1.13
N LEU A 204 16.09 -2.38 0.88
CA LEU A 204 15.32 -1.68 1.91
C LEU A 204 13.86 -2.08 1.81
N GLY A 205 13.33 -2.58 2.93
CA GLY A 205 11.90 -2.76 3.10
C GLY A 205 11.20 -1.44 3.39
N VAL A 206 9.92 -1.34 3.04
CA VAL A 206 9.10 -0.19 3.43
C VAL A 206 7.75 -0.68 3.97
N GLU A 207 7.41 -0.28 5.19
CA GLU A 207 6.11 -0.56 5.82
C GLU A 207 5.43 0.76 6.20
N ALA A 208 4.10 0.74 6.34
CA ALA A 208 3.35 1.88 6.84
C ALA A 208 3.24 1.82 8.37
N VAL A 209 3.13 2.99 9.00
CA VAL A 209 2.72 3.07 10.42
C VAL A 209 1.39 2.32 10.59
N GLY A 210 1.32 1.47 11.62
CA GLY A 210 0.14 0.64 11.88
C GLY A 210 0.06 -0.64 11.04
N ALA A 211 1.02 -0.91 10.14
CA ALA A 211 1.13 -2.15 9.39
C ALA A 211 2.60 -2.64 9.32
N ASP A 212 3.38 -2.40 10.37
CA ASP A 212 4.83 -2.60 10.50
C ASP A 212 5.22 -3.98 11.08
N CYS A 213 4.56 -5.04 10.61
CA CYS A 213 4.67 -6.37 11.22
C CYS A 213 6.06 -7.01 11.03
N MET A 214 6.73 -6.77 9.90
CA MET A 214 8.04 -7.33 9.61
C MET A 214 9.14 -6.62 10.42
N ASP A 215 9.11 -5.28 10.48
CA ASP A 215 10.08 -4.49 11.27
C ASP A 215 10.05 -4.89 12.74
N ARG A 216 8.87 -4.93 13.36
CA ARG A 216 8.73 -5.38 14.76
C ARG A 216 9.26 -6.79 14.96
N SER A 217 8.96 -7.69 14.03
CA SER A 217 9.42 -9.07 14.10
C SER A 217 10.94 -9.17 14.00
N LEU A 218 11.57 -8.43 13.07
CA LEU A 218 13.03 -8.44 12.88
C LEU A 218 13.75 -7.85 14.10
N LYS A 219 13.26 -6.74 14.65
CA LYS A 219 13.80 -6.12 15.87
C LYS A 219 13.70 -7.04 17.09
N ALA A 220 12.61 -7.80 17.20
CA ALA A 220 12.40 -8.76 18.29
C ALA A 220 13.05 -10.13 18.05
N GLU A 221 13.69 -10.33 16.90
CA GLU A 221 14.24 -11.62 16.42
C GLU A 221 13.25 -12.79 16.43
N LYS A 222 11.95 -12.51 16.41
CA LYS A 222 10.87 -13.51 16.39
C LYS A 222 9.65 -12.94 15.67
N ILE A 223 8.85 -13.82 15.08
CA ILE A 223 7.60 -13.42 14.41
C ILE A 223 6.62 -12.84 15.45
N ILE A 224 6.17 -11.63 15.20
CA ILE A 224 5.15 -10.91 15.97
C ILE A 224 3.92 -10.72 15.11
N SER A 225 2.75 -10.97 15.71
CA SER A 225 1.46 -10.59 15.16
C SER A 225 1.05 -9.25 15.76
N LEU A 226 0.64 -8.29 14.92
CA LEU A 226 0.08 -7.02 15.38
C LEU A 226 -1.31 -7.24 15.99
N ASP A 227 -1.71 -6.45 16.99
CA ASP A 227 -3.09 -6.53 17.53
C ASP A 227 -4.10 -5.84 16.61
N PHE A 228 -3.68 -4.73 16.01
CA PHE A 228 -4.42 -3.90 15.06
C PHE A 228 -3.58 -3.65 13.81
N VAL A 229 -4.24 -3.52 12.67
CA VAL A 229 -3.60 -3.20 11.38
C VAL A 229 -4.34 -2.04 10.72
N ASP A 230 -3.64 -0.94 10.43
CA ASP A 230 -4.16 0.14 9.58
C ASP A 230 -4.28 -0.37 8.14
N THR A 231 -5.47 -0.23 7.56
CA THR A 231 -5.82 -0.76 6.25
C THR A 231 -5.69 0.25 5.11
N PHE A 232 -5.20 1.47 5.36
CA PHE A 232 -4.98 2.47 4.32
C PHE A 232 -4.08 1.92 3.20
N CYS A 233 -2.98 1.27 3.59
CA CYS A 233 -2.10 0.50 2.70
C CYS A 233 -2.59 -0.95 2.56
N ASP A 234 -3.79 -1.15 2.02
CA ASP A 234 -4.48 -2.46 1.95
C ASP A 234 -3.65 -3.59 1.31
N GLY A 235 -2.82 -3.30 0.30
CA GLY A 235 -1.90 -4.28 -0.29
C GLY A 235 -0.78 -4.79 0.63
N CYS A 236 -0.51 -4.06 1.72
CA CYS A 236 0.53 -4.31 2.72
C CYS A 236 -0.02 -4.47 4.15
N ALA A 237 -1.32 -4.31 4.36
CA ALA A 237 -2.01 -4.47 5.64
C ALA A 237 -2.02 -5.93 6.09
N VAL A 238 -0.89 -6.40 6.63
CA VAL A 238 -0.68 -7.78 7.06
C VAL A 238 -0.39 -7.82 8.55
N LYS A 239 -1.15 -8.65 9.26
CA LYS A 239 -1.04 -8.81 10.72
C LYS A 239 0.23 -9.53 11.16
N THR A 240 0.60 -10.57 10.42
CA THR A 240 1.72 -11.48 10.76
C THR A 240 2.56 -11.73 9.52
N PRO A 241 3.88 -11.50 9.55
CA PRO A 241 4.74 -11.77 8.40
C PRO A 241 4.81 -13.28 8.10
N GLY A 242 5.17 -13.63 6.86
CA GLY A 242 5.42 -15.02 6.49
C GLY A 242 6.65 -15.57 7.21
N LYS A 243 6.64 -16.85 7.58
CA LYS A 243 7.76 -17.48 8.28
C LYS A 243 9.00 -17.57 7.39
N LEU A 244 8.84 -18.04 6.16
CA LEU A 244 9.94 -18.09 5.19
C LEU A 244 10.41 -16.68 4.87
N ASN A 245 9.47 -15.74 4.76
CA ASN A 245 9.78 -14.36 4.47
C ASN A 245 10.60 -13.70 5.58
N PHE A 246 10.23 -13.91 6.85
CA PHE A 246 10.98 -13.45 8.02
C PHE A 246 12.43 -13.97 7.99
N ASP A 247 12.62 -15.28 7.80
CA ASP A 247 13.95 -15.90 7.76
C ASP A 247 14.83 -15.37 6.62
N ILE A 248 14.23 -15.03 5.49
CA ILE A 248 14.92 -14.42 4.33
C ILE A 248 15.21 -12.95 4.60
N CYS A 249 14.23 -12.19 5.10
CA CYS A 249 14.39 -10.77 5.41
C CYS A 249 15.52 -10.55 6.42
N LYS A 250 15.61 -11.38 7.47
CA LYS A 250 16.70 -11.36 8.45
C LYS A 250 18.10 -11.46 7.81
N LYS A 251 18.22 -12.09 6.64
CA LYS A 251 19.50 -12.31 5.94
C LYS A 251 19.75 -11.30 4.81
N HIS A 252 18.70 -10.75 4.20
CA HIS A 252 18.82 -10.07 2.91
C HIS A 252 18.29 -8.63 2.89
N VAL A 253 17.52 -8.22 3.90
CA VAL A 253 17.03 -6.84 4.03
C VAL A 253 17.97 -6.08 4.96
N ASP A 254 18.50 -4.94 4.51
CA ASP A 254 19.46 -4.13 5.28
C ASP A 254 18.77 -3.25 6.34
N SER A 255 17.61 -2.70 6.01
CA SER A 255 16.76 -1.92 6.92
C SER A 255 15.33 -1.88 6.42
N ILE A 256 14.40 -1.50 7.30
CA ILE A 256 13.01 -1.23 6.96
C ILE A 256 12.70 0.22 7.34
N GLU A 257 12.16 0.98 6.38
CA GLU A 257 11.69 2.34 6.60
C GLU A 257 10.20 2.30 6.94
N ILE A 258 9.81 2.95 8.05
CA ILE A 258 8.41 3.08 8.47
C ILE A 258 7.90 4.45 8.03
N ILE A 259 6.78 4.46 7.29
CA ILE A 259 6.24 5.68 6.68
C ILE A 259 4.83 5.98 7.21
N ASP A 260 4.61 7.23 7.57
CA ASP A 260 3.29 7.72 7.96
C ASP A 260 2.29 7.63 6.80
N THR A 261 1.07 7.17 7.06
CA THR A 261 0.05 6.96 6.01
C THR A 261 -0.37 8.27 5.34
N GLY A 262 -0.32 9.40 6.06
CA GLY A 262 -0.53 10.73 5.49
C GLY A 262 0.60 11.16 4.54
N TYR A 263 1.85 10.77 4.84
CA TYR A 263 2.96 10.98 3.91
C TYR A 263 2.84 10.09 2.66
N VAL A 264 2.36 8.84 2.82
CA VAL A 264 2.03 7.97 1.67
C VAL A 264 0.96 8.63 0.80
N ALA A 265 -0.10 9.16 1.41
CA ALA A 265 -1.16 9.87 0.69
C ALA A 265 -0.61 11.09 -0.08
N LYS A 266 0.26 11.89 0.54
CA LYS A 266 0.99 12.96 -0.14
C LYS A 266 1.82 12.45 -1.32
N ALA A 267 2.59 11.37 -1.15
CA ALA A 267 3.39 10.82 -2.23
C ALA A 267 2.52 10.38 -3.41
N MET A 268 1.36 9.76 -3.15
CA MET A 268 0.40 9.38 -4.21
C MET A 268 -0.08 10.61 -5.00
N VAL A 269 -0.43 11.70 -4.31
CA VAL A 269 -0.86 12.95 -4.95
C VAL A 269 0.28 13.55 -5.78
N ASP A 270 1.48 13.65 -5.21
CA ASP A 270 2.65 14.22 -5.88
C ASP A 270 3.00 13.43 -7.16
N ILE A 271 3.00 12.10 -7.07
CA ILE A 271 3.33 11.22 -8.20
C ILE A 271 2.28 11.32 -9.31
N TYR A 272 1.01 11.40 -8.93
CA TYR A 272 -0.06 11.61 -9.90
C TYR A 272 0.08 12.96 -10.61
N GLN A 273 0.29 14.05 -9.85
CA GLN A 273 0.36 15.41 -10.40
C GLN A 273 1.61 15.65 -11.25
N ASN A 274 2.77 15.10 -10.87
CA ASN A 274 4.04 15.39 -11.54
C ASN A 274 4.39 14.35 -12.62
N GLU A 275 4.05 13.08 -12.42
CA GLU A 275 4.40 11.99 -13.33
C GLU A 275 3.20 11.38 -14.07
N GLY A 276 1.96 11.73 -13.70
CA GLY A 276 0.77 11.11 -14.27
C GLY A 276 0.60 9.63 -13.90
N ILE A 277 1.28 9.18 -12.84
CA ILE A 277 1.27 7.77 -12.42
C ILE A 277 0.23 7.58 -11.31
N ILE A 278 -0.73 6.67 -11.55
CA ILE A 278 -1.74 6.26 -10.56
C ILE A 278 -1.24 5.03 -9.82
N THR A 279 -0.92 5.21 -8.53
CA THR A 279 -0.54 4.12 -7.64
C THR A 279 -1.69 3.74 -6.72
N GLU A 280 -1.68 2.51 -6.20
CA GLU A 280 -2.35 2.22 -4.93
C GLU A 280 -1.45 2.66 -3.75
N PRO A 281 -1.95 2.77 -2.51
CA PRO A 281 -1.12 3.24 -1.38
C PRO A 281 0.13 2.38 -1.16
N ALA A 282 0.02 1.05 -1.26
CA ALA A 282 1.17 0.14 -1.18
C ALA A 282 2.19 0.39 -2.31
N GLY A 283 1.73 0.79 -3.50
CA GLY A 283 2.57 1.13 -4.64
C GLY A 283 3.37 2.42 -4.46
N ALA A 284 2.93 3.33 -3.59
CA ALA A 284 3.62 4.59 -3.28
C ALA A 284 4.62 4.49 -2.11
N LEU A 285 4.60 3.41 -1.32
CA LEU A 285 5.49 3.25 -0.16
C LEU A 285 6.97 3.37 -0.52
N SER A 286 7.41 2.68 -1.58
CA SER A 286 8.82 2.67 -1.98
C SER A 286 9.34 4.06 -2.39
N ILE A 287 8.48 4.91 -2.98
CA ILE A 287 8.83 6.29 -3.31
C ILE A 287 8.83 7.14 -2.04
N SER A 288 7.85 6.92 -1.15
CA SER A 288 7.72 7.67 0.09
C SER A 288 8.95 7.57 0.98
N ALA A 289 9.59 6.39 1.01
CA ALA A 289 10.81 6.15 1.78
C ALA A 289 12.06 6.89 1.27
N LEU A 290 12.03 7.48 0.06
CA LEU A 290 13.17 8.28 -0.44
C LEU A 290 13.50 9.44 0.50
N GLU A 291 12.49 10.05 1.13
CA GLU A 291 12.68 11.19 2.04
C GLU A 291 13.50 10.79 3.27
N ASN A 292 13.22 9.62 3.86
CA ASN A 292 13.94 9.12 5.04
C ASN A 292 15.42 8.82 4.75
N ILE A 293 15.76 8.50 3.50
CA ILE A 293 17.11 8.09 3.11
C ILE A 293 17.85 9.12 2.24
N LYS A 294 17.28 10.32 2.05
CA LYS A 294 17.77 11.35 1.12
C LYS A 294 19.27 11.66 1.25
N ASP A 295 19.79 11.67 2.47
CA ASP A 295 21.20 11.97 2.72
C ASP A 295 22.15 10.81 2.40
N LYS A 296 21.63 9.57 2.39
CA LYS A 296 22.39 8.35 2.11
C LYS A 296 22.50 8.03 0.63
N ILE A 297 21.60 8.57 -0.20
CA ILE A 297 21.44 8.18 -1.60
C ILE A 297 22.06 9.16 -2.62
N LYS A 298 22.64 10.28 -2.18
CA LYS A 298 23.30 11.24 -3.09
C LYS A 298 24.38 10.55 -3.93
N GLY A 299 24.34 10.74 -5.24
CA GLY A 299 25.23 10.11 -6.23
C GLY A 299 25.01 8.62 -6.47
N LYS A 300 23.95 8.01 -5.90
CA LYS A 300 23.66 6.57 -6.00
C LYS A 300 22.58 6.26 -7.03
N THR A 301 22.55 5.01 -7.50
CA THR A 301 21.42 4.47 -8.29
C THR A 301 20.41 3.78 -7.39
N VAL A 302 19.19 4.30 -7.36
CA VAL A 302 18.11 3.90 -6.44
C VAL A 302 16.89 3.45 -7.24
N ILE A 303 16.34 2.29 -6.90
CA ILE A 303 15.15 1.74 -7.54
C ILE A 303 14.00 1.74 -6.53
N CYS A 304 12.88 2.36 -6.90
CA CYS A 304 11.61 2.25 -6.21
C CYS A 304 10.70 1.27 -6.97
N ILE A 305 10.27 0.20 -6.32
CA ILE A 305 9.30 -0.74 -6.93
C ILE A 305 7.89 -0.19 -6.74
N ILE A 306 7.21 0.13 -7.83
CA ILE A 306 5.80 0.53 -7.84
C ILE A 306 4.97 -0.74 -7.89
N SER A 307 4.68 -1.31 -6.72
CA SER A 307 4.17 -2.68 -6.61
C SER A 307 2.80 -2.89 -7.25
N GLY A 308 1.97 -1.86 -7.31
CA GLY A 308 0.62 -1.95 -7.86
C GLY A 308 -0.04 -0.60 -8.07
N GLY A 309 -1.08 -0.61 -8.89
CA GLY A 309 -1.88 0.56 -9.25
C GLY A 309 -3.38 0.32 -9.10
N ASN A 310 -3.82 -0.73 -8.40
CA ASN A 310 -5.25 -1.07 -8.26
C ASN A 310 -5.94 -0.19 -7.21
N ASN A 311 -5.91 1.13 -7.42
CA ASN A 311 -6.66 2.08 -6.62
C ASN A 311 -8.03 2.37 -7.25
N ASP A 312 -9.02 2.58 -6.39
CA ASP A 312 -10.34 3.07 -6.79
C ASP A 312 -10.34 4.60 -6.84
N LEU A 313 -10.94 5.18 -7.88
CA LEU A 313 -11.10 6.63 -8.00
C LEU A 313 -11.90 7.20 -6.82
N LEU A 314 -12.84 6.43 -6.27
CA LEU A 314 -13.65 6.83 -5.13
C LEU A 314 -12.83 6.99 -3.83
N ARG A 315 -11.57 6.49 -3.79
CA ARG A 315 -10.67 6.69 -2.65
C ARG A 315 -9.86 7.98 -2.72
N TYR A 316 -9.82 8.66 -3.88
CA TYR A 316 -9.01 9.87 -4.02
C TYR A 316 -9.44 11.04 -3.11
N PRO A 317 -10.73 11.26 -2.81
CA PRO A 317 -11.13 12.24 -1.80
C PRO A 317 -10.46 11.98 -0.45
N GLU A 318 -10.52 10.75 0.06
CA GLU A 318 -9.82 10.35 1.30
C GLU A 318 -8.30 10.58 1.20
N ILE A 319 -7.69 10.24 0.07
CA ILE A 319 -6.23 10.40 -0.13
C ILE A 319 -5.84 11.87 -0.14
N LEU A 320 -6.60 12.73 -0.82
CA LEU A 320 -6.37 14.18 -0.82
C LEU A 320 -6.54 14.75 0.59
N GLU A 321 -7.58 14.32 1.29
CA GLU A 321 -7.88 14.74 2.65
C GLU A 321 -6.71 14.42 3.61
N ARG A 322 -6.32 13.14 3.68
CA ARG A 322 -5.19 12.68 4.50
C ARG A 322 -3.88 13.39 4.13
N SER A 323 -3.67 13.66 2.84
CA SER A 323 -2.50 14.38 2.36
C SER A 323 -2.46 15.83 2.87
N LEU A 324 -3.58 16.55 2.82
CA LEU A 324 -3.66 17.94 3.26
C LEU A 324 -3.55 18.06 4.77
N VAL A 325 -4.20 17.17 5.53
CA VAL A 325 -4.11 17.12 6.98
C VAL A 325 -2.68 16.81 7.44
N TYR A 326 -2.04 15.80 6.84
CA TYR A 326 -0.64 15.48 7.13
C TYR A 326 0.32 16.64 6.84
N GLN A 327 0.06 17.39 5.76
CA GLN A 327 0.86 18.55 5.39
C GLN A 327 0.63 19.76 6.30
N GLY A 328 -0.30 19.72 7.26
CA GLY A 328 -0.69 20.90 8.04
C GLY A 328 -1.37 21.97 7.19
N LYS A 329 -2.00 21.56 6.08
CA LYS A 329 -2.73 22.46 5.18
C LYS A 329 -4.24 22.40 5.38
N LYS A 330 -4.74 21.44 6.15
CA LYS A 330 -6.16 21.33 6.42
C LYS A 330 -6.39 20.90 7.86
N TYR A 331 -7.32 21.57 8.52
CA TYR A 331 -7.66 21.32 9.91
C TYR A 331 -9.16 21.41 10.13
N TYR A 332 -9.65 20.59 11.06
CA TYR A 332 -11.03 20.63 11.49
C TYR A 332 -11.13 21.10 12.94
N PHE A 333 -12.11 21.96 13.19
CA PHE A 333 -12.35 22.58 14.47
C PHE A 333 -13.81 22.37 14.88
N LEU A 334 -14.06 22.06 16.14
CA LEU A 334 -15.33 22.36 16.79
C LEU A 334 -15.19 23.73 17.43
N ILE A 335 -15.91 24.73 16.92
CA ILE A 335 -15.87 26.10 17.42
C ILE A 335 -17.22 26.44 18.06
N ASP A 336 -17.20 26.89 19.31
CA ASP A 336 -18.40 27.39 19.99
C ASP A 336 -18.74 28.79 19.49
N PHE A 337 -19.75 28.88 18.62
CA PHE A 337 -20.32 30.17 18.24
C PHE A 337 -21.40 30.57 19.25
N ALA A 338 -21.26 31.76 19.85
CA ALA A 338 -22.35 32.35 20.63
C ALA A 338 -23.57 32.56 19.73
N GLN A 339 -24.78 32.33 20.24
CA GLN A 339 -26.03 32.54 19.49
C GLN A 339 -26.39 34.04 19.39
N LYS A 340 -25.46 34.85 18.88
CA LYS A 340 -25.59 36.30 18.62
C LYS A 340 -25.31 36.58 17.16
N HIS A 341 -25.92 37.63 16.62
CA HIS A 341 -25.71 38.05 15.23
C HIS A 341 -24.22 38.33 14.96
N GLY A 342 -23.74 37.94 13.77
CA GLY A 342 -22.42 38.30 13.26
C GLY A 342 -21.23 37.48 13.78
N GLN A 343 -21.41 36.43 14.58
CA GLN A 343 -20.28 35.64 15.09
C GLN A 343 -19.49 34.91 13.99
N LEU A 344 -20.19 34.36 12.98
CA LEU A 344 -19.51 33.78 11.80
C LEU A 344 -18.74 34.86 11.03
N LYS A 345 -19.34 36.04 10.83
CA LYS A 345 -18.66 37.18 10.19
C LYS A 345 -17.42 37.60 10.98
N LYS A 346 -17.48 37.58 12.31
CA LYS A 346 -16.34 37.86 13.19
C LYS A 346 -15.21 36.84 12.98
N PHE A 347 -15.55 35.55 12.93
CA PHE A 347 -14.59 34.49 12.64
C PHE A 347 -13.93 34.67 11.26
N VAL A 348 -14.73 34.83 10.20
CA VAL A 348 -14.21 35.01 8.84
C VAL A 348 -13.32 36.25 8.72
N ASN A 349 -13.75 37.39 9.28
CA ASN A 349 -13.06 38.67 9.07
C ASN A 349 -11.83 38.86 9.97
N HIS A 350 -11.79 38.23 11.14
CA HIS A 350 -10.76 38.52 12.14
C HIS A 350 -9.89 37.31 12.49
N VAL A 351 -10.39 36.09 12.35
CA VAL A 351 -9.64 34.86 12.64
C VAL A 351 -8.94 34.36 11.39
N LEU A 352 -9.68 34.20 10.30
CA LEU A 352 -9.11 33.69 9.05
C LEU A 352 -8.25 34.74 8.33
N GLY A 353 -7.24 34.26 7.62
CA GLY A 353 -6.42 35.04 6.70
C GLY A 353 -7.11 35.27 5.35
N PRO A 354 -6.59 36.21 4.53
CA PRO A 354 -7.17 36.56 3.23
C PRO A 354 -7.10 35.43 2.19
N THR A 355 -6.37 34.36 2.48
CA THR A 355 -6.15 33.22 1.59
C THR A 355 -6.68 31.89 2.13
N ASP A 356 -7.24 31.90 3.33
CA ASP A 356 -7.72 30.71 4.01
C ASP A 356 -9.13 30.39 3.51
N ASP A 357 -9.40 29.12 3.24
CA ASP A 357 -10.68 28.68 2.68
C ASP A 357 -11.47 27.86 3.69
N ILE A 358 -12.77 28.12 3.80
CA ILE A 358 -13.68 27.31 4.61
C ILE A 358 -14.24 26.21 3.71
N VAL A 359 -13.68 25.01 3.85
CA VAL A 359 -14.05 23.84 3.05
C VAL A 359 -15.17 23.00 3.69
N LEU A 360 -15.45 23.22 4.98
CA LEU A 360 -16.59 22.63 5.68
C LEU A 360 -17.13 23.60 6.72
N PHE A 361 -18.45 23.78 6.76
CA PHE A 361 -19.10 24.52 7.84
C PHE A 361 -20.46 23.89 8.14
N GLU A 362 -20.54 23.16 9.25
CA GLU A 362 -21.79 22.58 9.75
C GLU A 362 -22.15 23.21 11.08
N TYR A 363 -23.33 23.82 11.13
CA TYR A 363 -23.86 24.45 12.33
C TYR A 363 -25.26 23.94 12.61
N VAL A 364 -25.47 23.39 13.81
CA VAL A 364 -26.78 22.95 14.28
C VAL A 364 -27.26 23.88 15.38
N LYS A 365 -28.30 24.66 15.09
CA LYS A 365 -28.97 25.50 16.09
C LYS A 365 -29.72 24.61 17.08
N LYS A 366 -29.23 24.51 18.32
CA LYS A 366 -29.96 23.82 19.41
C LYS A 366 -30.84 24.83 20.13
N ASN A 367 -32.12 24.51 20.26
CA ASN A 367 -33.05 25.27 21.11
C ASN A 367 -32.60 25.12 22.58
N ASN A 368 -32.60 26.21 23.34
CA ASN A 368 -32.22 26.31 24.76
C ASN A 368 -30.72 26.30 25.13
N LYS A 369 -29.79 26.60 24.22
CA LYS A 369 -28.37 26.85 24.58
C LYS A 369 -27.88 28.20 24.08
N GLU A 370 -27.16 28.97 24.92
CA GLU A 370 -26.54 30.25 24.51
C GLU A 370 -25.38 30.09 23.51
N LYS A 371 -24.84 28.86 23.38
CA LYS A 371 -23.74 28.49 22.48
C LYS A 371 -24.12 27.24 21.67
N GLY A 372 -23.71 27.20 20.41
CA GLY A 372 -23.81 26.02 19.56
C GLY A 372 -22.46 25.72 18.89
N PRO A 373 -21.92 24.50 19.02
CA PRO A 373 -20.70 24.14 18.32
C PRO A 373 -20.97 24.10 16.81
N ALA A 374 -20.11 24.73 16.03
CA ALA A 374 -20.02 24.51 14.60
C ALA A 374 -18.78 23.67 14.30
N LEU A 375 -18.94 22.70 13.43
CA LEU A 375 -17.83 21.98 12.82
C LEU A 375 -17.33 22.81 11.64
N VAL A 376 -16.06 23.20 11.69
CA VAL A 376 -15.44 24.07 10.70
C VAL A 376 -14.18 23.38 10.17
N GLY A 377 -14.14 23.11 8.87
CA GLY A 377 -12.94 22.68 8.15
C GLY A 377 -12.30 23.87 7.45
N VAL A 378 -11.03 24.11 7.71
CA VAL A 378 -10.27 25.21 7.10
C VAL A 378 -9.09 24.64 6.34
N GLU A 379 -8.93 25.07 5.09
CA GLU A 379 -7.76 24.81 4.27
C GLU A 379 -6.86 26.05 4.22
N PHE A 380 -5.57 25.85 4.50
CA PHE A 380 -4.52 26.85 4.52
C PHE A 380 -3.60 26.67 3.33
N LYS A 381 -3.20 27.77 2.68
CA LYS A 381 -2.20 27.72 1.60
C LYS A 381 -0.80 27.34 2.11
N GLU A 382 -0.46 27.76 3.33
CA GLU A 382 0.85 27.56 3.94
C GLU A 382 0.78 26.66 5.18
N LYS A 383 1.83 25.87 5.39
CA LYS A 383 1.90 24.79 6.40
C LYS A 383 1.93 25.29 7.86
N ASP A 384 2.33 26.54 8.09
CA ASP A 384 2.57 27.07 9.44
C ASP A 384 1.51 28.08 9.90
N TYR A 385 0.32 28.04 9.29
CA TYR A 385 -0.74 29.02 9.55
C TYR A 385 -1.68 28.65 10.71
N LEU A 386 -1.50 27.48 11.33
CA LEU A 386 -2.31 27.06 12.47
C LEU A 386 -2.12 27.99 13.68
N SER A 387 -0.88 28.25 14.11
CA SER A 387 -0.62 29.03 15.32
C SER A 387 -1.19 30.46 15.30
N PRO A 388 -1.11 31.22 14.19
CA PRO A 388 -1.81 32.49 14.05
C PRO A 388 -3.32 32.37 14.21
N VAL A 389 -3.94 31.37 13.59
CA VAL A 389 -5.39 31.12 13.68
C VAL A 389 -5.81 30.78 15.11
N LEU A 390 -5.06 29.91 15.79
CA LEU A 390 -5.32 29.57 17.20
C LEU A 390 -5.22 30.80 18.11
N SER A 391 -4.19 31.63 17.90
CA SER A 391 -3.99 32.85 18.68
C SER A 391 -5.16 33.82 18.50
N LYS A 392 -5.62 34.01 17.26
CA LYS A 392 -6.79 34.84 16.96
C LYS A 392 -8.08 34.26 17.49
N LEU A 393 -8.27 32.93 17.44
CA LEU A 393 -9.43 32.29 18.07
C LEU A 393 -9.49 32.64 19.57
N THR A 394 -8.38 32.54 20.29
CA THR A 394 -8.29 32.94 21.70
C THR A 394 -8.51 34.45 21.90
N GLU A 395 -7.84 35.30 21.12
CA GLU A 395 -7.96 36.77 21.19
C GLU A 395 -9.41 37.23 21.01
N PHE A 396 -10.12 36.66 20.03
CA PHE A 396 -11.50 37.02 19.74
C PHE A 396 -12.53 36.24 20.59
N GLY A 397 -12.09 35.45 21.57
CA GLY A 397 -12.94 34.81 22.56
C GLY A 397 -13.72 33.59 22.05
N PHE A 398 -13.23 32.92 21.01
CA PHE A 398 -13.79 31.66 20.54
C PHE A 398 -13.22 30.50 21.37
N ASN A 399 -14.10 29.71 21.98
CA ASN A 399 -13.72 28.41 22.49
C ASN A 399 -13.67 27.43 21.31
N TYR A 400 -12.62 26.63 21.23
CA TYR A 400 -12.46 25.67 20.15
C TYR A 400 -11.81 24.38 20.63
N LYS A 401 -12.05 23.31 19.87
CA LYS A 401 -11.31 22.06 19.94
C LYS A 401 -10.86 21.69 18.52
N ILE A 402 -9.58 21.38 18.34
CA ILE A 402 -9.08 20.79 17.09
C ILE A 402 -9.48 19.32 17.08
N ILE A 403 -10.00 18.84 15.95
CA ILE A 403 -10.33 17.42 15.76
C ILE A 403 -9.07 16.72 15.25
N GLU A 404 -8.54 15.81 16.06
CA GLU A 404 -7.38 15.01 15.69
C GLU A 404 -7.76 13.82 14.81
N ASP A 405 -6.81 13.35 14.01
CA ASP A 405 -6.95 12.25 13.03
C ASP A 405 -7.42 10.92 13.64
N LYS A 406 -7.14 10.69 14.92
CA LYS A 406 -7.52 9.48 15.68
C LYS A 406 -8.91 9.55 16.29
N GLU A 407 -9.58 10.70 16.25
CA GLU A 407 -10.92 10.83 16.81
C GLU A 407 -11.97 10.19 15.88
N LEU A 408 -12.96 9.50 16.46
CA LEU A 408 -14.07 8.92 15.68
C LEU A 408 -14.79 9.97 14.83
N LEU A 409 -14.87 11.21 15.33
CA LEU A 409 -15.46 12.32 14.59
C LEU A 409 -14.68 12.62 13.31
N TYR A 410 -13.35 12.51 13.31
CA TYR A 410 -12.54 12.68 12.11
C TYR A 410 -12.87 11.61 11.07
N SER A 411 -13.01 10.35 11.50
CA SER A 411 -13.43 9.25 10.61
C SER A 411 -14.83 9.41 10.00
N TYR A 412 -15.67 10.28 10.56
CA TYR A 412 -16.97 10.64 9.97
C TYR A 412 -16.86 11.71 8.87
N LEU A 413 -15.78 12.50 8.88
CA LEU A 413 -15.55 13.59 7.92
C LEU A 413 -14.96 13.11 6.59
N ILE A 414 -14.40 11.89 6.57
CA ILE A 414 -13.57 11.34 5.48
C ILE A 414 -14.27 10.21 4.75
#